data_AF-A0A968J7S8-F1
#
_entry.id   AF-A0A968J7S8-F1
#
_cell.length_a   1.000
_cell.length_b   1.000
_cell.length_c   1.000
_cell.angle_alpha   90.00
_cell.angle_beta   90.00
_cell.angle_gamma   90.00
#
_symmetry.space_group_name_H-M   'P 1'
#
loop_
_entity.id
_entity.type
_entity.pdbx_description
1 polymer ?
#
loop_
_entity_poly.entity_id
_entity_poly.type
_entity_poly.pdbx_seq_one_letter_code
_entity_poly.pdbx_strand_id
1 'polypeptide(L)'
;MAAAYFAGQDTIIPVTVVNTKRRASYSLLISEQVQDLTHPSFFILQLDPQQEVASSYRMHFPRRGVWRSQGYEITTTFPFELFRKGLEVFHPEEILVFPRPIPPARLPHFTSRPLGEIARPTKGNTGDFRSLREYRSSDSMRHVHWKVSAKRDQLVIRELEGQALDSLIVCFYNSWHPYPYASEWICEDLEQHRQRLERGVEACAGLIQHLINRRHPVALVTLQDRTPYGNSALHMEGILKLLARLQFVGEPDSPTLTRTLAFDLQPQDRCILMAEGPVFPEITTGQVVAKIPFG
;
A
#
# COMPACT_ATOMS: atom_id res chain seq x y z
N MET A 1 10.14 -1.06 14.33
CA MET A 1 9.06 -1.21 13.33
C MET A 1 7.95 -0.27 13.75
N ALA A 2 7.52 0.65 12.89
CA ALA A 2 6.33 1.44 13.18
C ALA A 2 5.14 0.48 13.35
N ALA A 3 4.25 0.75 14.30
CA ALA A 3 3.05 -0.05 14.47
C ALA A 3 2.21 0.01 13.18
N ALA A 4 1.78 -1.14 12.68
CA ALA A 4 0.91 -1.21 11.51
C ALA A 4 -0.54 -1.03 11.96
N TYR A 5 -1.19 0.02 11.48
CA TYR A 5 -2.60 0.30 11.75
C TYR A 5 -3.44 -0.11 10.55
N PHE A 6 -4.56 -0.78 10.77
CA PHE A 6 -5.45 -1.25 9.70
C PHE A 6 -6.81 -0.60 9.79
N ALA A 7 -7.40 -0.25 8.64
CA ALA A 7 -8.72 0.33 8.56
C ALA A 7 -9.80 -0.64 9.06
N GLY A 8 -10.81 -0.09 9.74
CA GLY A 8 -11.94 -0.84 10.31
C GLY A 8 -11.58 -1.69 11.53
N GLN A 9 -10.36 -1.59 12.06
CA GLN A 9 -9.92 -2.27 13.27
C GLN A 9 -9.61 -1.25 14.37
N ASP A 10 -10.05 -1.56 15.60
CA ASP A 10 -9.68 -0.77 16.77
C ASP A 10 -8.19 -0.99 17.06
N THR A 11 -7.42 0.09 17.04
CA THR A 11 -5.99 0.05 17.33
C THR A 11 -5.67 0.76 18.63
N ILE A 12 -4.59 0.33 19.28
CA ILE A 12 -4.07 0.97 20.48
C ILE A 12 -2.92 1.88 20.06
N ILE A 13 -3.05 3.18 20.31
CA ILE A 13 -2.00 4.16 20.08
C ILE A 13 -1.22 4.35 21.39
N PRO A 14 0.07 3.98 21.43
CA PRO A 14 0.92 4.25 22.58
C PRO A 14 1.32 5.73 22.61
N VAL A 15 1.24 6.36 23.76
CA VAL A 15 1.66 7.74 23.99
C VAL A 15 2.50 7.83 25.26
N THR A 16 3.57 8.60 25.19
CA THR A 16 4.45 8.84 26.34
C THR A 16 4.33 10.30 26.75
N VAL A 17 4.01 10.53 28.02
CA VAL A 17 3.83 11.88 28.57
C VAL A 17 4.94 12.16 29.55
N VAL A 18 5.63 13.27 29.36
CA VAL A 18 6.73 13.72 30.23
C VAL A 18 6.37 15.06 30.87
N ASN A 19 6.47 15.14 32.20
CA ASN A 19 6.33 16.42 32.89
C ASN A 19 7.65 17.18 32.91
N THR A 20 7.82 18.11 31.98
CA THR A 20 9.02 18.95 31.87
C THR A 20 9.12 20.05 32.94
N LYS A 21 8.11 20.21 33.81
CA LYS A 21 8.08 21.24 34.85
C LYS A 21 8.91 20.83 36.07
N ARG A 22 9.16 21.81 36.94
CA ARG A 22 9.79 21.62 38.27
C ARG A 22 8.79 21.25 39.39
N ARG A 23 7.49 21.14 39.07
CA ARG A 23 6.41 20.82 39.99
C ARG A 23 5.54 19.70 39.42
N ALA A 24 4.91 18.92 40.28
CA ALA A 24 3.95 17.90 39.88
C ALA A 24 2.76 18.52 39.16
N SER A 25 2.20 17.79 38.21
CA SER A 25 0.97 18.12 37.50
C SER A 25 -0.10 17.09 37.88
N TYR A 26 -1.33 17.54 38.10
CA TYR A 26 -2.42 16.71 38.61
C TYR A 26 -3.65 16.82 37.72
N SER A 27 -4.48 15.79 37.74
CA SER A 27 -5.76 15.73 37.01
C SER A 27 -5.62 16.19 35.56
N LEU A 28 -4.74 15.51 34.82
CA LEU A 28 -4.46 15.82 33.42
C LEU A 28 -5.39 15.02 32.52
N LEU A 29 -6.22 15.69 31.74
CA LEU A 29 -6.90 15.11 30.59
C LEU A 29 -6.11 15.46 29.34
N ILE A 30 -5.59 14.44 28.66
CA ILE A 30 -4.84 14.58 27.41
C ILE A 30 -5.72 14.10 26.27
N SER A 31 -5.87 14.91 25.24
CA SER A 31 -6.69 14.63 24.06
C SER A 31 -5.87 14.79 22.78
N GLU A 32 -5.88 13.81 21.87
CA GLU A 32 -5.17 13.93 20.59
C GLU A 32 -6.04 14.56 19.51
N GLN A 33 -5.50 15.59 18.86
CA GLN A 33 -6.17 16.35 17.81
C GLN A 33 -5.93 15.70 16.43
N VAL A 34 -6.65 14.63 16.12
CA VAL A 34 -6.60 13.99 14.80
C VAL A 34 -7.68 14.53 13.88
N GLN A 35 -7.29 14.88 12.65
CA GLN A 35 -8.19 15.40 11.61
C GLN A 35 -9.33 14.40 11.30
N ASP A 36 -10.55 14.92 11.17
CA ASP A 36 -11.77 14.17 10.78
C ASP A 36 -12.15 12.98 11.70
N LEU A 37 -11.58 12.90 12.92
CA LEU A 37 -11.93 11.91 13.93
C LEU A 37 -12.34 12.56 15.25
N THR A 38 -13.10 11.81 16.04
CA THR A 38 -13.31 12.14 17.45
C THR A 38 -11.97 12.07 18.18
N HIS A 39 -11.60 13.15 18.87
CA HIS A 39 -10.34 13.26 19.60
C HIS A 39 -10.31 12.26 20.77
N PRO A 40 -9.47 11.21 20.72
CA PRO A 40 -9.37 10.27 21.81
C PRO A 40 -8.72 10.98 23.00
N SER A 41 -9.14 10.61 24.20
CA SER A 41 -8.56 11.17 25.42
C SER A 41 -8.27 10.11 26.47
N PHE A 42 -7.30 10.42 27.31
CA PHE A 42 -6.93 9.61 28.47
C PHE A 42 -6.54 10.51 29.63
N PHE A 43 -6.52 9.94 30.82
CA PHE A 43 -6.37 10.69 32.06
C PHE A 43 -5.15 10.24 32.85
N ILE A 44 -4.39 11.21 33.36
CA ILE A 44 -3.28 11.01 34.29
C ILE A 44 -3.58 11.76 35.58
N LEU A 45 -3.75 11.00 36.68
CA LEU A 45 -4.06 11.56 38.00
C LEU A 45 -2.95 12.46 38.55
N GLN A 46 -1.70 12.01 38.42
CA GLN A 46 -0.52 12.70 38.92
C GLN A 46 0.66 12.38 38.02
N LEU A 47 1.46 13.39 37.73
CA LEU A 47 2.72 13.29 37.01
C LEU A 47 3.76 14.16 37.72
N ASP A 48 4.71 13.52 38.40
CA ASP A 48 5.75 14.19 39.19
C ASP A 48 6.74 14.96 38.32
N PRO A 49 7.53 15.89 38.87
CA PRO A 49 8.53 16.64 38.10
C PRO A 49 9.50 15.70 37.39
N GLN A 50 9.73 15.92 36.09
CA GLN A 50 10.60 15.10 35.23
C GLN A 50 10.16 13.64 35.09
N GLN A 51 8.99 13.26 35.60
CA GLN A 51 8.46 11.91 35.44
C GLN A 51 7.98 11.68 34.00
N GLU A 52 8.25 10.48 33.50
CA GLU A 52 7.74 9.94 32.26
C GLU A 52 6.72 8.84 32.57
N VAL A 53 5.57 8.89 31.91
CA VAL A 53 4.51 7.87 32.01
C VAL A 53 4.11 7.43 30.61
N ALA A 54 4.20 6.12 30.36
CA ALA A 54 3.61 5.50 29.19
C ALA A 54 2.10 5.31 29.41
N SER A 55 1.31 5.68 28.41
CA SER A 55 -0.14 5.55 28.37
C SER A 55 -0.57 5.11 26.97
N SER A 56 -1.85 4.80 26.81
CA SER A 56 -2.39 4.43 25.50
C SER A 56 -3.89 4.67 25.45
N TYR A 57 -4.41 4.93 24.26
CA TYR A 57 -5.84 5.01 23.99
C TYR A 57 -6.21 4.18 22.76
N ARG A 58 -7.49 3.86 22.64
CA ARG A 58 -8.04 3.20 21.46
C ARG A 58 -8.43 4.25 20.42
N MET A 59 -8.16 3.92 19.16
CA MET A 59 -8.57 4.71 18.01
C MET A 59 -9.14 3.79 16.94
N HIS A 60 -10.20 4.24 16.28
CA HIS A 60 -10.82 3.54 15.17
C HIS A 60 -10.68 4.38 13.90
N PHE A 61 -10.02 3.81 12.88
CA PHE A 61 -9.88 4.45 11.59
C PHE A 61 -10.90 3.86 10.59
N PRO A 62 -11.93 4.62 10.18
CA PRO A 62 -12.99 4.09 9.32
C PRO A 62 -12.51 3.78 7.90
N ARG A 63 -11.43 4.43 7.45
CA ARG A 63 -10.84 4.26 6.12
C ARG A 63 -9.32 4.19 6.18
N ARG A 64 -8.73 3.49 5.20
CA ARG A 64 -7.29 3.54 4.93
C ARG A 64 -6.88 4.94 4.50
N GLY A 65 -5.60 5.25 4.60
CA GLY A 65 -5.09 6.56 4.19
C GLY A 65 -4.04 7.13 5.11
N VAL A 66 -3.67 8.37 4.81
CA VAL A 66 -2.87 9.21 5.70
C VAL A 66 -3.82 10.04 6.55
N TRP A 67 -3.77 9.82 7.86
CA TRP A 67 -4.44 10.64 8.85
C TRP A 67 -3.43 11.61 9.47
N ARG A 68 -3.87 12.81 9.81
CA ARG A 68 -3.00 13.85 10.37
C ARG A 68 -3.37 14.13 11.81
N SER A 69 -2.44 13.88 12.71
CA SER A 69 -2.48 14.39 14.08
C SER A 69 -1.87 15.78 14.09
N GLN A 70 -2.51 16.75 14.73
CA GLN A 70 -1.99 18.12 14.90
C GLN A 70 -1.22 18.27 16.23
N GLY A 71 -1.33 17.27 17.11
CA GLY A 71 -0.75 17.25 18.43
C GLY A 71 -1.79 17.00 19.52
N TYR A 72 -1.54 17.50 20.72
CA TYR A 72 -2.32 17.15 21.91
C TYR A 72 -2.84 18.39 22.64
N GLU A 73 -4.08 18.34 23.09
CA GLU A 73 -4.63 19.27 24.08
C GLU A 73 -4.48 18.65 25.47
N ILE A 74 -3.76 19.32 26.37
CA ILE A 74 -3.62 18.92 27.77
C ILE A 74 -4.42 19.89 28.62
N THR A 75 -5.37 19.38 29.39
CA THR A 75 -6.23 20.20 30.26
C THR A 75 -6.22 19.71 31.68
N THR A 76 -6.40 20.63 32.62
CA THR A 76 -6.56 20.32 34.04
C THR A 76 -7.55 21.27 34.70
N THR A 77 -8.32 20.72 35.61
CA THR A 77 -9.28 21.42 36.48
C THR A 77 -8.82 21.41 37.95
N PHE A 78 -7.65 20.85 38.26
CA PHE A 78 -7.13 20.74 39.62
C PHE A 78 -6.82 22.13 40.23
N PRO A 79 -7.03 22.35 41.54
CA PRO A 79 -7.54 21.39 42.55
C PRO A 79 -9.06 21.42 42.80
N PHE A 80 -9.76 22.50 42.44
CA PHE A 80 -11.15 22.72 42.86
C PHE A 80 -12.16 22.77 41.71
N GLU A 81 -11.73 22.47 40.48
CA GLU A 81 -12.52 22.55 39.25
C GLU A 81 -13.13 23.93 38.94
N LEU A 82 -12.71 24.97 39.65
CA LEU A 82 -13.16 26.35 39.46
C LEU A 82 -12.68 26.97 38.14
N PHE A 83 -11.57 26.47 37.58
CA PHE A 83 -10.99 26.96 36.34
C PHE A 83 -10.42 25.79 35.52
N ARG A 84 -10.58 25.83 34.20
CA ARG A 84 -9.89 24.94 33.27
C ARG A 84 -8.62 25.64 32.77
N LYS A 85 -7.48 25.01 32.96
CA LYS A 85 -6.21 25.41 32.33
C LYS A 85 -5.90 24.44 31.19
N GLY A 86 -5.71 24.98 29.99
CA GLY A 86 -5.30 24.23 28.80
C GLY A 86 -3.86 24.54 28.40
N LEU A 87 -3.22 23.57 27.75
CA LEU A 87 -1.97 23.69 27.03
C LEU A 87 -2.13 22.91 25.72
N GLU A 88 -1.95 23.60 24.60
CA GLU A 88 -1.82 22.94 23.30
C GLU A 88 -0.35 22.57 23.06
N VAL A 89 -0.13 21.31 22.73
CA VAL A 89 1.17 20.76 22.36
C VAL A 89 1.13 20.51 20.86
N PHE A 90 1.75 21.41 20.10
CA PHE A 90 1.86 21.24 18.65
C PHE A 90 2.85 20.13 18.31
N HIS A 91 2.34 19.04 17.74
CA HIS A 91 3.13 17.86 17.37
C HIS A 91 2.51 17.21 16.13
N PRO A 92 2.71 17.80 14.94
CA PRO A 92 2.11 17.28 13.73
C PRO A 92 2.74 15.95 13.34
N GLU A 93 1.93 14.90 13.23
CA GLU A 93 2.35 13.56 12.84
C GLU A 93 1.41 12.96 11.78
N GLU A 94 1.99 12.22 10.84
CA GLU A 94 1.22 11.44 9.86
C GLU A 94 1.03 10.00 10.33
N ILE A 95 -0.22 9.60 10.51
CA ILE A 95 -0.61 8.24 10.86
C ILE A 95 -1.02 7.52 9.57
N LEU A 96 -0.20 6.57 9.12
CA LEU A 96 -0.51 5.77 7.94
C LEU A 96 -1.34 4.54 8.31
N VAL A 97 -2.56 4.47 7.78
CA VAL A 97 -3.49 3.36 8.01
C VAL A 97 -3.60 2.52 6.74
N PHE A 98 -3.25 1.24 6.87
CA PHE A 98 -3.28 0.26 5.80
C PHE A 98 -4.70 -0.28 5.54
N PRO A 99 -5.01 -0.70 4.30
CA PRO A 99 -6.16 -1.55 4.07
C PRO A 99 -6.00 -2.88 4.78
N ARG A 100 -7.11 -3.42 5.28
CA ARG A 100 -7.12 -4.76 5.85
C ARG A 100 -6.95 -5.79 4.72
N PRO A 101 -6.00 -6.73 4.79
CA PRO A 101 -5.83 -7.75 3.77
C PRO A 101 -6.93 -8.81 3.90
N ILE A 102 -8.00 -8.68 3.10
CA ILE A 102 -9.10 -9.64 3.06
C ILE A 102 -9.04 -10.33 1.70
N PRO A 103 -8.81 -11.65 1.60
CA PRO A 103 -8.75 -12.30 0.30
C PRO A 103 -10.11 -12.25 -0.42
N PRO A 104 -10.13 -12.14 -1.77
CA PRO A 104 -11.38 -12.18 -2.52
C PRO A 104 -12.07 -13.55 -2.36
N ALA A 105 -13.39 -13.57 -2.52
CA ALA A 105 -14.21 -14.77 -2.30
C ALA A 105 -13.78 -15.97 -3.17
N ARG A 106 -13.23 -15.70 -4.37
CA ARG A 106 -12.66 -16.71 -5.26
C ARG A 106 -11.19 -16.42 -5.47
N LEU A 107 -10.35 -17.26 -4.87
CA LEU A 107 -8.92 -17.24 -5.11
C LEU A 107 -8.60 -18.09 -6.35
N PRO A 108 -7.79 -17.58 -7.28
CA PRO A 108 -7.33 -18.39 -8.40
C PRO A 108 -6.42 -19.51 -7.90
N HIS A 109 -6.71 -20.75 -8.31
CA HIS A 109 -5.82 -21.87 -8.11
C HIS A 109 -4.76 -21.87 -9.20
N PHE A 110 -3.60 -21.29 -8.92
CA PHE A 110 -2.42 -21.50 -9.76
C PHE A 110 -1.78 -22.82 -9.35
N THR A 111 -1.71 -23.77 -10.29
CA THR A 111 -0.98 -25.02 -10.07
C THR A 111 0.50 -24.66 -9.89
N SER A 112 1.01 -24.78 -8.66
CA SER A 112 2.45 -24.80 -8.44
C SER A 112 2.98 -26.03 -9.17
N ARG A 113 3.80 -25.82 -10.20
CA ARG A 113 4.44 -26.92 -10.93
C ARG A 113 5.23 -27.77 -9.92
N PRO A 114 5.20 -29.12 -10.00
CA PRO A 114 5.78 -29.97 -8.98
C PRO A 114 7.27 -29.69 -8.77
N LEU A 115 7.65 -29.69 -7.49
CA LEU A 115 9.01 -29.46 -6.98
C LEU A 115 9.98 -30.47 -7.62
N GLY A 116 10.72 -30.06 -8.65
CA GLY A 116 11.67 -30.94 -9.34
C GLY A 116 12.09 -30.46 -10.72
N GLU A 117 11.23 -29.70 -11.42
CA GLU A 117 11.67 -28.94 -12.58
C GLU A 117 12.22 -27.61 -12.07
N ILE A 118 13.55 -27.53 -11.96
CA ILE A 118 14.24 -26.24 -11.87
C ILE A 118 13.77 -25.45 -13.10
N ALA A 119 12.81 -24.55 -12.91
CA ALA A 119 12.41 -23.61 -13.93
C ALA A 119 13.69 -22.87 -14.29
N ARG A 120 14.28 -23.19 -15.45
CA ARG A 120 15.35 -22.38 -15.99
C ARG A 120 14.75 -20.98 -16.11
N PRO A 121 15.26 -19.97 -15.38
CA PRO A 121 14.80 -18.62 -15.61
C PRO A 121 15.05 -18.34 -17.09
N THR A 122 13.98 -18.06 -17.84
CA THR A 122 14.11 -17.65 -19.23
C THR A 122 14.97 -16.39 -19.27
N LYS A 123 15.74 -16.16 -20.33
CA LYS A 123 16.50 -14.90 -20.44
C LYS A 123 15.52 -13.73 -20.45
N GLY A 124 15.67 -12.79 -19.51
CA GLY A 124 14.86 -11.57 -19.45
C GLY A 124 15.56 -10.39 -20.11
N ASN A 125 14.79 -9.47 -20.66
CA ASN A 125 15.29 -8.16 -21.11
C ASN A 125 15.31 -7.10 -20.00
N THR A 126 14.66 -7.34 -18.85
CA THR A 126 14.37 -6.29 -17.86
C THR A 126 14.33 -6.77 -16.39
N GLY A 127 15.08 -7.82 -16.02
CA GLY A 127 15.19 -8.26 -14.62
C GLY A 127 16.47 -7.80 -13.92
N ASP A 128 16.69 -8.31 -12.70
CA ASP A 128 17.90 -8.00 -11.95
C ASP A 128 19.15 -8.60 -12.59
N PHE A 129 20.30 -7.98 -12.32
CA PHE A 129 21.59 -8.43 -12.82
C PHE A 129 21.87 -9.87 -12.35
N ARG A 130 21.92 -10.82 -13.29
CA ARG A 130 22.20 -12.22 -13.00
C ARG A 130 23.69 -12.52 -13.09
N SER A 131 24.29 -12.19 -14.23
CA SER A 131 25.69 -12.48 -14.50
C SER A 131 26.22 -11.69 -15.70
N LEU A 132 27.55 -11.63 -15.82
CA LEU A 132 28.24 -11.17 -17.04
C LEU A 132 28.68 -12.40 -17.82
N ARG A 133 28.43 -12.42 -19.13
CA ARG A 133 28.95 -13.46 -20.02
C ARG A 133 29.46 -12.89 -21.33
N GLU A 134 30.25 -13.69 -22.04
CA GLU A 134 30.69 -13.37 -23.39
C GLU A 134 29.51 -13.27 -24.37
N TYR A 135 29.61 -12.29 -25.27
CA TYR A 135 28.69 -12.06 -26.37
C TYR A 135 28.61 -13.28 -27.28
N ARG A 136 27.39 -13.66 -27.65
CA ARG A 136 27.13 -14.60 -28.74
C ARG A 136 26.40 -13.86 -29.85
N SER A 137 26.59 -14.31 -31.08
CA SER A 137 25.96 -13.72 -32.27
C SER A 137 24.42 -13.67 -32.21
N SER A 138 23.79 -14.48 -31.36
CA SER A 138 22.34 -14.46 -31.09
C SER A 138 21.89 -13.34 -30.13
N ASP A 139 22.81 -12.56 -29.56
CA ASP A 139 22.50 -11.60 -28.50
C ASP A 139 22.32 -10.18 -29.03
N SER A 140 21.39 -9.43 -28.42
CA SER A 140 21.16 -8.02 -28.73
C SER A 140 22.31 -7.15 -28.20
N MET A 141 22.81 -6.25 -29.06
CA MET A 141 23.83 -5.27 -28.69
C MET A 141 23.38 -4.28 -27.61
N ARG A 142 22.06 -4.14 -27.39
CA ARG A 142 21.50 -3.26 -26.34
C ARG A 142 21.86 -3.71 -24.92
N HIS A 143 22.20 -4.98 -24.73
CA HIS A 143 22.56 -5.55 -23.42
C HIS A 143 24.08 -5.61 -23.19
N VAL A 144 24.88 -5.00 -24.08
CA VAL A 144 26.34 -4.96 -23.93
C VAL A 144 26.70 -4.06 -22.75
N HIS A 145 27.46 -4.60 -21.81
CA HIS A 145 28.02 -3.84 -20.71
C HIS A 145 29.30 -3.13 -21.21
N TRP A 146 29.13 -1.99 -21.87
CA TRP A 146 30.22 -1.25 -22.54
C TRP A 146 31.44 -1.01 -21.64
N LYS A 147 31.23 -0.65 -20.37
CA LYS A 147 32.33 -0.40 -19.41
C LYS A 147 33.19 -1.65 -19.11
N VAL A 148 32.60 -2.84 -19.10
CA VAL A 148 33.34 -4.09 -18.87
C VAL A 148 33.95 -4.57 -20.19
N SER A 149 33.21 -4.40 -21.29
CA SER A 149 33.66 -4.79 -22.62
C SER A 149 34.92 -4.02 -23.04
N ALA A 150 34.94 -2.71 -22.80
CA ALA A 150 36.10 -1.86 -23.07
C ALA A 150 37.34 -2.21 -22.23
N LYS A 151 37.15 -2.78 -21.02
CA LYS A 151 38.27 -3.21 -20.16
C LYS A 151 38.84 -4.58 -20.53
N ARG A 152 38.05 -5.44 -21.17
CA ARG A 152 38.42 -6.82 -21.49
C ARG A 152 38.73 -7.04 -22.97
N ASP A 153 38.60 -5.99 -23.79
CA ASP A 153 38.70 -6.03 -25.25
C ASP A 153 37.84 -7.12 -25.90
N GLN A 154 36.72 -7.44 -25.25
CA GLN A 154 35.76 -8.47 -25.65
C GLN A 154 34.35 -8.01 -25.30
N LEU A 155 33.38 -8.25 -26.18
CA LEU A 155 31.98 -7.88 -25.92
C LEU A 155 31.41 -8.75 -24.80
N VAL A 156 31.00 -8.11 -23.72
CA VAL A 156 30.39 -8.74 -22.55
C VAL A 156 28.93 -8.32 -22.46
N ILE A 157 28.03 -9.30 -22.43
CA ILE A 157 26.59 -9.11 -22.25
C ILE A 157 26.26 -9.15 -20.76
N ARG A 158 25.40 -8.21 -20.34
CA ARG A 158 24.71 -8.25 -19.05
C ARG A 158 23.54 -9.22 -19.16
N GLU A 159 23.63 -10.40 -18.56
CA GLU A 159 22.46 -11.26 -18.40
C GLU A 159 21.60 -10.73 -17.26
N LEU A 160 20.34 -10.49 -17.57
CA LEU A 160 19.31 -10.16 -16.59
C LEU A 160 18.50 -11.43 -16.32
N GLU A 161 18.10 -11.65 -15.07
CA GLU A 161 17.14 -12.71 -14.75
C GLU A 161 15.85 -12.45 -15.54
N GLY A 162 15.31 -13.47 -16.23
CA GLY A 162 13.92 -13.36 -16.68
C GLY A 162 12.98 -13.54 -15.52
N GLN A 163 11.80 -12.94 -15.68
CA GLN A 163 10.68 -13.20 -14.79
C GLN A 163 10.51 -14.72 -14.67
N ALA A 164 10.55 -15.24 -13.44
CA ALA A 164 10.26 -16.64 -13.20
C ALA A 164 8.91 -16.97 -13.82
N LEU A 165 8.75 -18.17 -14.38
CA LEU A 165 7.48 -18.61 -14.98
C LEU A 165 6.30 -18.48 -13.99
N ASP A 166 6.58 -18.41 -12.68
CA ASP A 166 5.61 -18.28 -11.59
C ASP A 166 5.36 -16.84 -11.09
N SER A 167 5.98 -15.84 -11.72
CA SER A 167 5.75 -14.43 -11.38
C SER A 167 4.38 -13.96 -11.88
N LEU A 168 3.66 -13.23 -11.04
CA LEU A 168 2.31 -12.74 -11.32
C LEU A 168 2.26 -11.22 -11.12
N ILE A 169 1.53 -10.52 -11.98
CA ILE A 169 1.15 -9.13 -11.78
C ILE A 169 -0.32 -9.09 -11.36
N VAL A 170 -0.63 -8.39 -10.28
CA VAL A 170 -2.00 -8.02 -9.92
C VAL A 170 -2.27 -6.62 -10.49
N CYS A 171 -3.21 -6.52 -11.43
CA CYS A 171 -3.64 -5.26 -12.02
C CYS A 171 -4.91 -4.80 -11.31
N PHE A 172 -4.85 -3.71 -10.54
CA PHE A 172 -5.99 -3.16 -9.82
C PHE A 172 -6.55 -1.94 -10.55
N TYR A 173 -7.76 -2.05 -11.09
CA TYR A 173 -8.42 -0.97 -11.82
C TYR A 173 -9.10 0.02 -10.85
N ASN A 174 -8.43 1.13 -10.55
CA ASN A 174 -8.82 2.10 -9.53
C ASN A 174 -9.47 3.38 -10.12
N SER A 175 -10.37 3.23 -11.10
CA SER A 175 -11.12 4.36 -11.69
C SER A 175 -12.30 4.75 -10.81
N TRP A 176 -12.49 6.04 -10.56
CA TRP A 176 -13.65 6.62 -9.86
C TRP A 176 -14.92 6.61 -10.70
N HIS A 177 -14.79 6.61 -12.02
CA HIS A 177 -15.93 6.52 -12.91
C HIS A 177 -16.18 5.06 -13.26
N PRO A 178 -17.38 4.52 -12.93
CA PRO A 178 -17.70 3.11 -13.16
C PRO A 178 -17.66 2.78 -14.66
N TYR A 179 -17.98 3.75 -15.53
CA TYR A 179 -17.93 3.60 -16.98
C TYR A 179 -17.71 4.95 -17.68
N PRO A 180 -16.73 5.09 -18.60
CA PRO A 180 -16.58 6.30 -19.40
C PRO A 180 -17.71 6.54 -20.42
N TYR A 181 -18.63 5.57 -20.59
CA TYR A 181 -19.72 5.60 -21.58
C TYR A 181 -21.10 5.17 -21.02
N ALA A 182 -21.27 5.05 -19.69
CA ALA A 182 -22.61 4.77 -19.16
C ALA A 182 -23.52 5.96 -19.49
N SER A 183 -24.64 5.67 -20.14
CA SER A 183 -25.69 6.65 -20.40
C SER A 183 -26.10 7.34 -19.10
N GLU A 184 -26.57 8.58 -19.19
CA GLU A 184 -27.01 9.47 -18.10
C GLU A 184 -28.01 8.85 -17.08
N TRP A 185 -28.44 7.60 -17.28
CA TRP A 185 -29.54 6.93 -16.58
C TRP A 185 -29.07 5.86 -15.59
N ILE A 186 -27.76 5.60 -15.46
CA ILE A 186 -27.19 4.76 -14.39
C ILE A 186 -26.50 5.70 -13.39
N CYS A 187 -27.29 6.38 -12.57
CA CYS A 187 -26.79 7.07 -11.38
C CYS A 187 -26.54 6.02 -10.30
N GLU A 188 -25.47 5.25 -10.47
CA GLU A 188 -24.95 4.51 -9.32
C GLU A 188 -24.50 5.54 -8.27
N ASP A 189 -24.95 5.35 -7.04
CA ASP A 189 -24.56 6.19 -5.91
C ASP A 189 -23.03 6.21 -5.83
N LEU A 190 -22.41 7.36 -6.10
CA LEU A 190 -20.96 7.53 -6.13
C LEU A 190 -20.31 7.04 -4.82
N GLU A 191 -21.03 7.16 -3.70
CA GLU A 191 -20.58 6.65 -2.42
C GLU A 191 -20.59 5.11 -2.36
N GLN A 192 -21.57 4.45 -2.95
CA GLN A 192 -21.57 2.99 -3.07
C GLN A 192 -20.45 2.50 -3.99
N HIS A 193 -20.21 3.19 -5.10
CA HIS A 193 -19.10 2.88 -6.00
C HIS A 193 -17.75 3.03 -5.27
N ARG A 194 -17.56 4.14 -4.54
CA ARG A 194 -16.40 4.34 -3.65
C ARG A 194 -16.22 3.17 -2.68
N GLN A 195 -17.28 2.76 -1.99
CA GLN A 195 -17.20 1.66 -1.02
C GLN A 195 -16.79 0.34 -1.67
N ARG A 196 -17.21 0.07 -2.91
CA ARG A 196 -16.80 -1.11 -3.66
C ARG A 196 -15.33 -1.04 -4.08
N LEU A 197 -14.84 0.13 -4.49
CA LEU A 197 -13.41 0.34 -4.74
C LEU A 197 -12.59 0.12 -3.47
N GLU A 198 -13.03 0.62 -2.31
CA GLU A 198 -12.36 0.38 -1.03
C GLU A 198 -12.32 -1.10 -0.65
N ARG A 199 -13.43 -1.84 -0.84
CA ARG A 199 -13.44 -3.30 -0.71
C ARG A 199 -12.51 -3.97 -1.71
N GLY A 200 -12.42 -3.44 -2.93
CA GLY A 200 -11.47 -3.87 -3.95
C GLY A 200 -10.01 -3.71 -3.51
N VAL A 201 -9.69 -2.63 -2.79
CA VAL A 201 -8.36 -2.42 -2.21
C VAL A 201 -8.06 -3.46 -1.12
N GLU A 202 -9.02 -3.74 -0.23
CA GLU A 202 -8.91 -4.81 0.79
C GLU A 202 -8.71 -6.18 0.13
N ALA A 203 -9.51 -6.47 -0.91
CA ALA A 203 -9.43 -7.67 -1.75
C ALA A 203 -8.05 -7.82 -2.42
N CYS A 204 -7.52 -6.73 -2.97
CA CYS A 204 -6.22 -6.69 -3.63
C CYS A 204 -5.10 -6.98 -2.63
N ALA A 205 -5.12 -6.33 -1.46
CA ALA A 205 -4.18 -6.59 -0.37
C ALA A 205 -4.23 -8.06 0.07
N GLY A 206 -5.42 -8.63 0.24
CA GLY A 206 -5.60 -10.04 0.60
C GLY A 206 -5.11 -11.02 -0.45
N LEU A 207 -5.36 -10.74 -1.74
CA LEU A 207 -4.87 -11.56 -2.85
C LEU A 207 -3.33 -11.55 -2.91
N ILE A 208 -2.71 -10.37 -2.81
CA ILE A 208 -1.25 -10.23 -2.83
C ILE A 208 -0.64 -10.97 -1.65
N GLN A 209 -1.19 -10.80 -0.44
CA GLN A 209 -0.75 -11.54 0.74
C GLN A 209 -0.84 -13.06 0.52
N HIS A 210 -1.94 -13.54 -0.08
CA HIS A 210 -2.13 -14.96 -0.39
C HIS A 210 -1.05 -15.49 -1.34
N LEU A 211 -0.77 -14.75 -2.41
CA LEU A 211 0.23 -15.15 -3.42
C LEU A 211 1.66 -15.13 -2.86
N ILE A 212 2.00 -14.10 -2.06
CA ILE A 212 3.29 -14.01 -1.36
C ILE A 212 3.46 -15.19 -0.39
N ASN A 213 2.41 -15.55 0.36
CA ASN A 213 2.45 -16.70 1.27
C ASN A 213 2.65 -18.03 0.54
N ARG A 214 2.21 -18.13 -0.72
CA ARG A 214 2.48 -19.27 -1.61
C ARG A 214 3.82 -19.18 -2.35
N ARG A 215 4.67 -18.20 -2.02
CA ARG A 215 5.98 -17.92 -2.62
C ARG A 215 5.97 -17.53 -4.10
N HIS A 216 4.83 -17.11 -4.64
CA HIS A 216 4.82 -16.48 -5.96
C HIS A 216 5.44 -15.08 -5.87
N PRO A 217 6.39 -14.71 -6.75
CA PRO A 217 6.80 -13.32 -6.91
C PRO A 217 5.64 -12.51 -7.48
N VAL A 218 5.26 -11.43 -6.80
CA VAL A 218 4.11 -10.60 -7.17
C VAL A 218 4.54 -9.16 -7.39
N ALA A 219 4.00 -8.53 -8.43
CA ALA A 219 3.98 -7.09 -8.60
C ALA A 219 2.53 -6.58 -8.58
N LEU A 220 2.35 -5.32 -8.17
CA LEU A 220 1.08 -4.60 -8.21
C LEU A 220 1.19 -3.51 -9.28
N VAL A 221 0.19 -3.43 -10.15
CA VAL A 221 0.03 -2.36 -11.13
C VAL A 221 -1.34 -1.73 -10.92
N THR A 222 -1.38 -0.43 -10.72
CA THR A 222 -2.59 0.39 -10.72
C THR A 222 -2.60 1.25 -12.00
N LEU A 223 -3.60 2.12 -12.17
CA LEU A 223 -3.62 3.07 -13.28
C LEU A 223 -2.56 4.18 -13.13
N GLN A 224 -1.91 4.28 -11.96
CA GLN A 224 -0.98 5.35 -11.60
C GLN A 224 0.44 4.80 -11.34
N ASP A 225 0.55 3.62 -10.72
CA ASP A 225 1.80 3.11 -10.16
C ASP A 225 2.07 1.65 -10.55
N ARG A 226 3.35 1.28 -10.55
CA ARG A 226 3.82 -0.10 -10.71
C ARG A 226 4.89 -0.40 -9.66
N THR A 227 4.72 -1.51 -8.94
CA THR A 227 5.75 -2.02 -8.02
C THR A 227 6.68 -3.03 -8.72
N PRO A 228 7.92 -3.22 -8.22
CA PRO A 228 8.76 -4.34 -8.66
C PRO A 228 8.15 -5.68 -8.24
N TYR A 229 8.69 -6.78 -8.76
CA TYR A 229 8.32 -8.11 -8.28
C TYR A 229 8.96 -8.38 -6.92
N GLY A 230 8.23 -9.05 -6.04
CA GLY A 230 8.76 -9.51 -4.77
C GLY A 230 7.84 -10.51 -4.09
N ASN A 231 8.36 -11.21 -3.10
CA ASN A 231 7.63 -12.20 -2.29
C ASN A 231 8.05 -12.16 -0.81
N SER A 232 8.58 -11.03 -0.35
CA SER A 232 9.03 -10.83 1.03
C SER A 232 8.00 -10.06 1.86
N ALA A 233 8.12 -10.13 3.19
CA ALA A 233 7.31 -9.32 4.10
C ALA A 233 7.52 -7.81 3.90
N LEU A 234 8.76 -7.39 3.60
CA LEU A 234 9.07 -6.00 3.27
C LEU A 234 8.39 -5.55 1.97
N HIS A 235 8.31 -6.44 0.98
CA HIS A 235 7.60 -6.18 -0.26
C HIS A 235 6.10 -6.00 -0.02
N MET A 236 5.51 -6.87 0.80
CA MET A 236 4.11 -6.73 1.22
C MET A 236 3.86 -5.41 1.94
N GLU A 237 4.74 -5.01 2.87
CA GLU A 237 4.65 -3.72 3.55
C GLU A 237 4.74 -2.54 2.55
N GLY A 238 5.64 -2.63 1.56
CA GLY A 238 5.73 -1.65 0.47
C GLY A 238 4.44 -1.54 -0.34
N ILE A 239 3.81 -2.67 -0.66
CA ILE A 239 2.51 -2.69 -1.35
C ILE A 239 1.40 -2.12 -0.47
N LEU A 240 1.34 -2.46 0.81
CA LEU A 240 0.35 -1.88 1.73
C LEU A 240 0.52 -0.37 1.87
N LYS A 241 1.75 0.15 1.88
CA LYS A 241 2.04 1.59 1.87
C LYS A 241 1.55 2.28 0.60
N LEU A 242 1.66 1.61 -0.55
CA LEU A 242 1.12 2.09 -1.82
C LEU A 242 -0.41 2.09 -1.78
N LEU A 243 -1.03 0.97 -1.42
CA LEU A 243 -2.49 0.86 -1.35
C LEU A 243 -3.11 1.81 -0.31
N ALA A 244 -2.43 2.07 0.80
CA ALA A 244 -2.85 3.08 1.77
C ALA A 244 -2.90 4.48 1.16
N ARG A 245 -1.96 4.85 0.28
CA ARG A 245 -1.89 6.16 -0.37
C ARG A 245 -2.65 6.24 -1.70
N LEU A 246 -3.17 5.12 -2.18
CA LEU A 246 -3.83 5.05 -3.48
C LEU A 246 -5.06 5.96 -3.52
N GLN A 247 -5.08 6.85 -4.50
CA GLN A 247 -6.25 7.68 -4.84
C GLN A 247 -7.00 7.05 -6.01
N PHE A 248 -8.29 7.37 -6.14
CA PHE A 248 -9.08 6.88 -7.27
C PHE A 248 -8.98 7.86 -8.44
N VAL A 249 -8.68 7.34 -9.63
CA VAL A 249 -8.48 8.17 -10.82
C VAL A 249 -9.81 8.80 -11.23
N GLY A 250 -9.88 10.13 -11.23
CA GLY A 250 -11.11 10.88 -11.56
C GLY A 250 -11.95 11.28 -10.33
N GLU A 251 -11.47 11.00 -9.12
CA GLU A 251 -12.07 11.54 -7.89
C GLU A 251 -11.98 13.09 -7.90
N PRO A 252 -12.98 13.83 -7.38
CA PRO A 252 -13.03 15.30 -7.47
C PRO A 252 -11.78 16.01 -6.93
N ASP A 253 -11.15 15.41 -5.91
CA ASP A 253 -9.95 15.92 -5.25
C ASP A 253 -8.63 15.32 -5.80
N SER A 254 -8.71 14.40 -6.78
CA SER A 254 -7.54 13.81 -7.43
C SER A 254 -7.04 14.71 -8.56
N PRO A 255 -5.71 14.87 -8.73
CA PRO A 255 -5.18 15.56 -9.91
C PRO A 255 -5.71 14.88 -11.17
N THR A 256 -6.31 15.66 -12.08
CA THR A 256 -6.92 15.16 -13.31
C THR A 256 -5.85 14.45 -14.14
N LEU A 257 -5.93 13.12 -14.22
CA LEU A 257 -5.09 12.35 -15.12
C LEU A 257 -5.68 12.43 -16.52
N THR A 258 -5.13 13.30 -17.36
CA THR A 258 -5.38 13.36 -18.81
C THR A 258 -4.78 12.18 -19.57
N ARG A 259 -4.49 11.06 -18.90
CA ARG A 259 -3.78 9.91 -19.46
C ARG A 259 -4.79 8.82 -19.81
N THR A 260 -4.59 8.18 -20.95
CA THR A 260 -5.29 6.93 -21.32
C THR A 260 -5.23 5.97 -20.13
N LEU A 261 -6.39 5.52 -19.65
CA LEU A 261 -6.55 4.57 -18.55
C LEU A 261 -6.04 3.19 -19.00
N ALA A 262 -4.72 3.02 -18.98
CA ALA A 262 -4.05 1.80 -19.40
C ALA A 262 -2.99 1.41 -18.38
N PHE A 263 -2.90 0.11 -18.09
CA PHE A 263 -1.87 -0.43 -17.23
C PHE A 263 -0.50 -0.41 -17.94
N ASP A 264 0.55 -0.09 -17.20
CA ASP A 264 1.94 -0.23 -17.68
C ASP A 264 2.37 -1.70 -17.64
N LEU A 265 2.11 -2.43 -18.72
CA LEU A 265 2.35 -3.86 -18.85
C LEU A 265 3.33 -4.17 -19.99
N GLN A 266 4.08 -5.26 -19.82
CA GLN A 266 4.96 -5.83 -20.83
C GLN A 266 4.32 -7.08 -21.45
N PRO A 267 4.63 -7.45 -22.71
CA PRO A 267 4.01 -8.60 -23.37
C PRO A 267 4.16 -9.94 -22.64
N GLN A 268 5.24 -10.11 -21.87
CA GLN A 268 5.50 -11.32 -21.07
C GLN A 268 4.78 -11.34 -19.70
N ASP A 269 4.14 -10.24 -19.30
CA ASP A 269 3.57 -10.11 -17.96
C ASP A 269 2.31 -10.99 -17.82
N ARG A 270 2.31 -11.87 -16.82
CA ARG A 270 1.18 -12.73 -16.46
C ARG A 270 0.27 -11.98 -15.48
N CYS A 271 -0.88 -11.52 -15.96
CA CYS A 271 -1.71 -10.56 -15.25
C CYS A 271 -2.96 -11.19 -14.63
N ILE A 272 -3.23 -10.83 -13.38
CA ILE A 272 -4.51 -11.06 -12.70
C ILE A 272 -5.21 -9.71 -12.65
N LEU A 273 -6.31 -9.60 -13.38
CA LEU A 273 -7.05 -8.35 -13.46
C LEU A 273 -8.11 -8.29 -12.36
N MET A 274 -8.06 -7.25 -11.55
CA MET A 274 -9.06 -6.92 -10.55
C MET A 274 -9.79 -5.64 -10.95
N ALA A 275 -11.10 -5.74 -11.15
CA ALA A 275 -11.97 -4.63 -11.52
C ALA A 275 -13.37 -4.84 -10.93
N GLU A 276 -14.20 -3.81 -10.97
CA GLU A 276 -15.62 -3.94 -10.68
C GLU A 276 -16.31 -4.67 -11.84
N GLY A 277 -17.23 -5.60 -11.54
CA GLY A 277 -17.88 -6.41 -12.57
C GLY A 277 -18.88 -5.61 -13.44
N PRO A 278 -19.37 -6.17 -14.56
CA PRO A 278 -18.88 -7.33 -15.32
C PRO A 278 -17.90 -6.95 -16.45
N VAL A 279 -17.70 -5.65 -16.71
CA VAL A 279 -16.87 -5.17 -17.83
C VAL A 279 -15.46 -4.91 -17.33
N PHE A 280 -14.58 -5.87 -17.62
CA PHE A 280 -13.17 -5.72 -17.36
C PHE A 280 -12.52 -4.85 -18.46
N PRO A 281 -11.59 -3.94 -18.12
CA PRO A 281 -10.84 -3.20 -19.12
C PRO A 281 -10.10 -4.16 -20.07
N GLU A 282 -10.11 -3.86 -21.36
CA GLU A 282 -9.34 -4.62 -22.34
C GLU A 282 -7.85 -4.36 -22.13
N ILE A 283 -7.11 -5.43 -21.84
CA ILE A 283 -5.65 -5.37 -21.74
C ILE A 283 -5.08 -5.71 -23.12
N THR A 284 -4.43 -4.73 -23.76
CA THR A 284 -3.79 -4.89 -25.07
C THR A 284 -2.40 -5.53 -24.99
N THR A 285 -1.77 -5.51 -23.81
CA THR A 285 -0.39 -5.98 -23.60
C THR A 285 -0.29 -6.87 -22.36
N GLY A 286 0.21 -8.09 -22.51
CA GLY A 286 0.34 -9.09 -21.43
C GLY A 286 -0.68 -10.22 -21.52
N GLN A 287 -0.44 -11.30 -20.79
CA GLN A 287 -1.32 -12.48 -20.75
C GLN A 287 -2.23 -12.43 -19.53
N VAL A 288 -3.54 -12.26 -19.74
CA VAL A 288 -4.53 -12.33 -18.66
C VAL A 288 -4.70 -13.78 -18.21
N VAL A 289 -4.29 -14.09 -16.98
CA VAL A 289 -4.39 -15.43 -16.40
C VAL A 289 -5.67 -15.60 -15.60
N ALA A 290 -6.17 -14.53 -14.98
CA ALA A 290 -7.42 -14.53 -14.23
C ALA A 290 -8.07 -13.14 -14.22
N LYS A 291 -9.39 -13.12 -14.08
CA LYS A 291 -10.21 -11.92 -13.84
C LYS A 291 -10.96 -12.13 -12.53
N ILE A 292 -10.80 -11.20 -11.58
CA ILE A 292 -11.36 -11.32 -10.23
C ILE A 292 -12.19 -10.05 -9.94
N PRO A 293 -13.50 -10.17 -9.73
CA PRO A 293 -14.31 -9.04 -9.29
C PRO A 293 -14.00 -8.68 -7.83
N PHE A 294 -14.20 -7.41 -7.46
CA PHE A 294 -14.04 -6.94 -6.08
C PHE A 294 -15.09 -7.52 -5.11
N GLY A 295 -16.27 -7.89 -5.62
CA GLY A 295 -17.42 -8.43 -4.87
C GLY A 295 -18.51 -8.90 -5.82
#